data_AF-A0A8H7DFF9-F1
#
_entry.id   AF-A0A8H7DFF9-F1
#
_cell.length_a   1.000
_cell.length_b   1.000
_cell.length_c   1.000
_cell.angle_alpha   90.00
_cell.angle_beta   90.00
_cell.angle_gamma   90.00
#
_symmetry.space_group_name_H-M   'P 1'
#
loop_
_entity.id
_entity.type
_entity.pdbx_description
1 polymer ?
#
loop_
_entity_poly.entity_id
_entity_poly.type
_entity_poly.pdbx_seq_one_letter_code
_entity_poly.pdbx_strand_id
1 'polypeptide(L)'
;MALKPLHYTIPDTPRVLWTATQEKSISHEFPLNVQNESCEDFVARTYFQFLWLPESTMPLGLLVPSLLRVHASDAALHAMLERLLLTTRSVTNKYHVELPYILANGGGQGEEEESIMWFAVTHEKSENEEDQDPWLNDAWRSKWMDRMERREVQVQILLYLLKLSLPSLPDAPSPSKKRRKIGEPPPPSFEDRLEAFMDKLSMWQLVNTLDHGMLHHRKEDRDWMQVFCEDVVEPRFGASLPAQIELLRSKIFPHSPFSDSSDSENGRATSPDIPTKRARGSSILEVKKATLEPARSRSRSLSVTLAEERERERGERDGSVGARKRVLNREVSMKRAFKPRERDRAEIERKEKEKAEEKLRAEEARVAAMKERERSLGVTLVDATPVKSRTTK
;
A
#
# COMPACT_ATOMS: atom_id res chain seq x y z
N MET A 1 3.39 24.32 44.74
CA MET A 1 2.56 25.40 44.18
C MET A 1 1.81 24.83 42.98
N ALA A 2 0.49 24.74 43.03
CA ALA A 2 -0.31 24.21 41.92
C ALA A 2 -0.58 25.32 40.90
N LEU A 3 -0.10 25.16 39.67
CA LEU A 3 -0.39 26.08 38.57
C LEU A 3 -1.86 25.94 38.17
N LYS A 4 -2.61 27.05 38.15
CA LYS A 4 -4.00 27.05 37.65
C LYS A 4 -3.99 26.76 36.14
N PRO A 5 -4.88 25.89 35.64
CA PRO A 5 -5.00 25.63 34.21
C PRO A 5 -5.40 26.91 33.46
N LEU A 6 -4.64 27.25 32.43
CA LEU A 6 -4.92 28.38 31.54
C LEU A 6 -6.11 28.00 30.64
N HIS A 7 -7.27 28.60 30.88
CA HIS A 7 -8.39 28.53 29.95
C HIS A 7 -8.18 29.57 28.86
N TYR A 8 -7.79 29.13 27.67
CA TYR A 8 -7.77 29.96 26.48
C TYR A 8 -9.10 29.79 25.73
N THR A 9 -9.85 30.87 25.54
CA THR A 9 -11.01 30.91 24.66
C THR A 9 -10.59 31.56 23.35
N ILE A 10 -10.68 30.82 22.25
CA ILE A 10 -10.58 31.41 20.91
C ILE A 10 -11.91 32.14 20.67
N PRO A 11 -11.91 33.46 20.41
CA PRO A 11 -13.15 34.15 20.10
C PRO A 11 -13.73 33.61 18.78
N ASP A 12 -15.00 33.21 18.79
CA ASP A 12 -15.74 32.73 17.60
C ASP A 12 -15.96 33.81 16.52
N THR A 13 -15.59 35.05 16.82
CA THR A 13 -15.68 36.13 15.85
C THR A 13 -14.50 36.06 14.87
N PRO A 14 -14.73 35.89 13.56
CA PRO A 14 -13.67 35.87 12.59
C PRO A 14 -12.93 37.21 12.63
N ARG A 15 -11.69 37.20 13.12
CA ARG A 15 -10.84 38.41 13.17
C ARG A 15 -10.48 38.94 11.78
N VAL A 16 -10.63 38.08 10.77
CA VAL A 16 -10.41 38.41 9.36
C VAL A 16 -11.78 38.65 8.73
N LEU A 17 -12.05 39.90 8.37
CA LEU A 17 -13.20 40.26 7.54
C LEU A 17 -12.89 39.84 6.11
N TRP A 18 -13.39 38.68 5.69
CA TRP A 18 -13.29 38.23 4.32
C TRP A 18 -14.15 39.13 3.44
N THR A 19 -13.62 39.55 2.29
CA THR A 19 -14.45 40.25 1.30
C THR A 19 -15.43 39.24 0.67
N ALA A 20 -16.60 39.69 0.23
CA ALA A 20 -17.58 38.83 -0.43
C ALA A 20 -16.99 38.08 -1.65
N THR A 21 -15.99 38.66 -2.32
CA THR A 21 -15.26 37.99 -3.41
C THR A 21 -14.37 36.86 -2.89
N GLN A 22 -13.69 37.05 -1.77
CA GLN A 22 -12.87 36.00 -1.18
C GLN A 22 -13.72 34.88 -0.58
N GLU A 23 -14.83 35.20 0.09
CA GLU A 23 -15.77 34.17 0.58
C GLU A 23 -16.31 33.30 -0.57
N LYS A 24 -16.68 33.92 -1.69
CA LYS A 24 -17.08 33.19 -2.90
C LYS A 24 -15.95 32.37 -3.53
N SER A 25 -14.68 32.70 -3.25
CA SER A 25 -13.52 31.95 -3.73
C SER A 25 -13.11 30.80 -2.80
N ILE A 26 -13.63 30.75 -1.57
CA ILE A 26 -13.40 29.61 -0.69
C ILE A 26 -14.22 28.45 -1.25
N SER A 27 -13.52 27.40 -1.69
CA SER A 27 -14.16 26.18 -2.17
C SER A 27 -14.95 25.54 -1.03
N HIS A 28 -16.28 25.56 -1.12
CA HIS A 28 -17.17 24.76 -0.27
C HIS A 28 -17.27 23.30 -0.73
N GLU A 29 -16.39 22.88 -1.64
CA GLU A 29 -16.43 21.59 -2.33
C GLU A 29 -15.85 20.44 -1.52
N PHE A 30 -15.27 20.71 -0.35
CA PHE A 30 -14.74 19.65 0.49
C PHE A 30 -15.90 18.78 1.03
N PRO A 31 -15.92 17.47 0.75
CA PRO A 31 -17.13 16.66 0.87
C PRO A 31 -17.48 16.27 2.32
N LEU A 32 -16.69 16.67 3.32
CA LEU A 32 -16.87 16.23 4.70
C LEU A 32 -17.47 17.32 5.58
N ASN A 33 -18.60 16.97 6.22
CA ASN A 33 -19.23 17.80 7.21
C ASN A 33 -18.58 17.57 8.59
N VAL A 34 -18.06 18.64 9.20
CA VAL A 34 -17.38 18.59 10.51
C VAL A 34 -18.35 18.89 11.66
N GLN A 35 -19.58 19.32 11.36
CA GLN A 35 -20.55 19.72 12.38
C GLN A 35 -21.13 18.50 13.08
N ASN A 36 -20.98 18.45 14.42
CA ASN A 36 -21.51 17.39 15.30
C ASN A 36 -20.99 15.97 14.98
N GLU A 37 -19.73 15.83 14.59
CA GLU A 37 -19.13 14.52 14.32
C GLU A 37 -19.03 13.66 15.60
N SER A 38 -19.33 12.36 15.48
CA SER A 38 -19.07 11.42 16.56
C SER A 38 -17.57 11.10 16.64
N CYS A 39 -17.11 10.47 17.73
CA CYS A 39 -15.72 10.03 17.84
C CYS A 39 -15.35 9.01 16.74
N GLU A 40 -16.31 8.17 16.35
CA GLU A 40 -16.14 7.19 15.27
C GLU A 40 -15.98 7.89 13.92
N ASP A 41 -16.86 8.86 13.63
CA ASP A 41 -16.81 9.65 12.40
C ASP A 41 -15.51 10.47 12.33
N PHE A 42 -15.06 11.05 13.45
CA PHE A 42 -13.78 11.75 13.52
C PHE A 42 -12.61 10.83 13.16
N VAL A 43 -12.58 9.61 13.67
CA VAL A 43 -11.52 8.63 13.42
C VAL A 43 -11.55 8.15 11.96
N ALA A 44 -12.74 7.83 11.43
CA ALA A 44 -12.91 7.45 10.03
C ALA A 44 -12.54 8.59 9.07
N ARG A 45 -13.03 9.81 9.33
CA ARG A 45 -12.70 11.01 8.58
C ARG A 45 -11.21 11.30 8.58
N THR A 46 -10.57 11.21 9.76
CA THR A 46 -9.12 11.38 9.88
C THR A 46 -8.40 10.32 9.05
N TYR A 47 -8.79 9.05 9.16
CA TYR A 47 -8.22 7.98 8.34
C TYR A 47 -8.32 8.28 6.83
N PHE A 48 -9.50 8.63 6.33
CA PHE A 48 -9.69 8.91 4.91
C PHE A 48 -8.97 10.15 4.43
N GLN A 49 -8.89 11.20 5.25
CA GLN A 49 -8.12 12.40 4.93
C GLN A 49 -6.64 12.08 4.76
N PHE A 50 -6.05 11.33 5.70
CA PHE A 50 -4.66 10.91 5.58
C PHE A 50 -4.45 9.90 4.45
N LEU A 51 -5.46 9.09 4.12
CA LEU A 51 -5.38 8.17 3.00
C LEU A 51 -5.39 8.89 1.66
N TRP A 52 -6.40 9.73 1.40
CA TRP A 52 -6.68 10.27 0.07
C TRP A 52 -6.02 11.61 -0.25
N LEU A 53 -5.76 12.44 0.76
CA LEU A 53 -5.16 13.75 0.51
C LEU A 53 -3.62 13.66 0.39
N PRO A 54 -2.99 14.55 -0.40
CA PRO A 54 -1.54 14.54 -0.61
C PRO A 54 -0.72 14.68 0.69
N GLU A 55 0.51 14.17 0.67
CA GLU A 55 1.44 14.27 1.82
C GLU A 55 1.73 15.72 2.23
N SER A 56 1.68 16.66 1.29
CA SER A 56 1.88 18.09 1.57
C SER A 56 0.79 18.69 2.46
N THR A 57 -0.42 18.14 2.45
CA THR A 57 -1.54 18.59 3.29
C THR A 57 -1.77 17.67 4.49
N MET A 58 -1.59 16.36 4.32
CA MET A 58 -1.78 15.35 5.37
C MET A 58 -0.52 14.48 5.52
N PRO A 59 0.56 15.00 6.14
CA PRO A 59 1.80 14.26 6.29
C PRO A 59 1.66 13.10 7.27
N LEU A 60 2.07 11.89 6.91
CA LEU A 60 1.81 10.65 7.68
C LEU A 60 2.33 10.70 9.13
N GLY A 61 3.38 11.47 9.40
CA GLY A 61 3.90 11.72 10.76
C GLY A 61 2.91 12.37 11.73
N LEU A 62 1.80 12.93 11.23
CA LEU A 62 0.71 13.52 12.00
C LEU A 62 -0.51 12.62 12.18
N LEU A 63 -0.57 11.45 11.51
CA LEU A 63 -1.73 10.55 11.59
C LEU A 63 -1.96 10.08 13.03
N VAL A 64 -0.94 9.51 13.65
CA VAL A 64 -1.03 8.95 15.01
C VAL A 64 -1.38 10.02 16.04
N PRO A 65 -0.69 11.18 16.11
CA PRO A 65 -1.11 12.28 16.97
C PRO A 65 -2.55 12.72 16.70
N SER A 66 -3.00 12.74 15.45
CA SER A 66 -4.35 13.17 15.09
C SER A 66 -5.42 12.22 15.63
N LEU A 67 -5.20 10.91 15.53
CA LEU A 67 -6.11 9.89 16.06
C LEU A 67 -6.15 9.89 17.59
N LEU A 68 -5.02 10.15 18.25
CA LEU A 68 -4.93 10.25 19.71
C LEU A 68 -5.61 11.50 20.29
N ARG A 69 -6.04 12.46 19.47
CA ARG A 69 -6.85 13.61 19.93
C ARG A 69 -8.29 13.23 20.25
N VAL A 70 -8.75 12.05 19.83
CA VAL A 70 -10.11 11.62 20.13
C VAL A 70 -10.24 11.41 21.65
N HIS A 71 -11.21 12.07 22.27
CA HIS A 71 -11.43 12.00 23.72
C HIS A 71 -12.19 10.72 24.09
N ALA A 72 -11.65 9.56 23.69
CA ALA A 72 -12.23 8.25 23.95
C ALA A 72 -11.36 7.45 24.93
N SER A 73 -11.95 6.44 25.57
CA SER A 73 -11.16 5.46 26.33
C SER A 73 -10.33 4.59 25.37
N ASP A 74 -9.22 4.04 25.87
CA ASP A 74 -8.36 3.13 25.07
C ASP A 74 -9.17 1.98 24.47
N ALA A 75 -10.12 1.42 25.24
CA ALA A 75 -11.02 0.36 24.77
C ALA A 75 -11.91 0.80 23.60
N ALA A 76 -12.43 2.02 23.63
CA ALA A 76 -13.22 2.57 22.53
C ALA A 76 -12.35 2.85 21.31
N LEU A 77 -11.13 3.38 21.50
CA LEU A 77 -10.17 3.61 20.42
C LEU A 77 -9.77 2.29 19.75
N HIS A 78 -9.50 1.23 20.53
CA HIS A 78 -9.25 -0.12 20.00
C HIS A 78 -10.36 -0.60 19.07
N ALA A 79 -11.62 -0.44 19.49
CA ALA A 79 -12.78 -0.85 18.70
C ALA A 79 -12.95 -0.01 17.42
N MET A 80 -12.71 1.31 17.48
CA MET A 80 -12.76 2.18 16.31
C MET A 80 -11.64 1.84 15.31
N LEU A 81 -10.41 1.62 15.79
CA LEU A 81 -9.29 1.22 14.94
C LEU A 81 -9.54 -0.13 14.26
N GLU A 82 -10.11 -1.12 14.97
CA GLU A 82 -10.41 -2.44 14.40
C GLU A 82 -11.30 -2.39 13.16
N ARG A 83 -12.18 -1.40 13.06
CA ARG A 83 -13.07 -1.23 11.90
C ARG A 83 -12.33 -0.68 10.67
N LEU A 84 -11.21 0.00 10.88
CA LEU A 84 -10.36 0.56 9.83
C LEU A 84 -9.20 -0.37 9.44
N LEU A 85 -8.91 -1.39 10.25
CA LEU A 85 -7.83 -2.33 9.98
C LEU A 85 -8.19 -3.27 8.83
N LEU A 86 -7.41 -3.19 7.76
CA LEU A 86 -7.51 -4.04 6.59
C LEU A 86 -6.44 -5.15 6.65
N THR A 87 -6.65 -6.20 5.86
CA THR A 87 -5.62 -7.20 5.60
C THR A 87 -4.89 -6.85 4.30
N THR A 88 -3.67 -7.36 4.12
CA THR A 88 -2.91 -7.18 2.88
C THR A 88 -3.72 -7.57 1.64
N ARG A 89 -4.48 -8.68 1.73
CA ARG A 89 -5.37 -9.15 0.67
C ARG A 89 -6.53 -8.19 0.41
N SER A 90 -7.12 -7.64 1.47
CA SER A 90 -8.22 -6.66 1.34
C SER A 90 -7.75 -5.38 0.65
N VAL A 91 -6.57 -4.87 1.01
CA VAL A 91 -5.97 -3.69 0.35
C VAL A 91 -5.72 -3.97 -1.14
N THR A 92 -5.10 -5.11 -1.47
CA THR A 92 -4.88 -5.51 -2.87
C THR A 92 -6.20 -5.67 -3.63
N ASN A 93 -7.22 -6.29 -3.04
CA ASN A 93 -8.54 -6.40 -3.68
C ASN A 93 -9.17 -5.02 -3.93
N LYS A 94 -9.06 -4.11 -2.97
CA LYS A 94 -9.57 -2.75 -3.08
C LYS A 94 -8.96 -2.02 -4.27
N TYR A 95 -7.64 -1.97 -4.39
CA TYR A 95 -6.97 -1.20 -5.44
C TYR A 95 -6.96 -1.87 -6.83
N HIS A 96 -6.98 -3.20 -6.91
CA HIS A 96 -6.92 -3.89 -8.21
C HIS A 96 -8.28 -4.35 -8.74
N VAL A 97 -9.34 -4.35 -7.91
CA VAL A 97 -10.67 -4.81 -8.31
C VAL A 97 -11.73 -3.76 -8.03
N GLU A 98 -11.86 -3.31 -6.78
CA GLU A 98 -13.01 -2.49 -6.38
C GLU A 98 -12.92 -1.05 -6.90
N LEU A 99 -11.79 -0.38 -6.70
CA LEU A 99 -11.60 1.01 -7.09
C LEU A 99 -11.57 1.20 -8.61
N PRO A 100 -10.86 0.36 -9.41
CA PRO A 100 -10.94 0.45 -10.87
C PRO A 100 -12.38 0.30 -11.37
N TYR A 101 -13.17 -0.59 -10.74
CA TYR A 101 -14.59 -0.74 -11.07
C TYR A 101 -15.42 0.49 -10.69
N ILE A 102 -15.21 1.09 -9.51
CA ILE A 102 -15.91 2.31 -9.09
C ILE A 102 -15.60 3.47 -10.06
N LEU A 103 -14.33 3.66 -10.41
CA LEU A 103 -13.91 4.71 -11.34
C LEU A 103 -14.48 4.49 -12.76
N ALA A 104 -14.50 3.25 -13.24
CA ALA A 104 -15.01 2.94 -14.58
C ALA A 104 -16.53 3.16 -14.72
N ASN A 105 -17.29 3.00 -13.63
CA ASN A 105 -18.75 3.13 -13.64
C ASN A 105 -19.26 4.50 -13.19
N GLY A 106 -18.37 5.46 -12.93
CA GLY A 106 -18.75 6.82 -12.51
C GLY A 106 -19.29 6.88 -11.09
N GLY A 107 -18.88 5.96 -10.21
CA GLY A 107 -19.20 6.00 -8.79
C GLY A 107 -19.89 4.76 -8.24
N GLY A 108 -19.97 4.73 -6.92
CA GLY A 108 -20.55 3.69 -6.08
C GLY A 108 -21.73 4.21 -5.27
N GLN A 109 -21.83 3.79 -4.00
CA GLN A 109 -22.99 4.07 -3.16
C GLN A 109 -22.93 5.43 -2.46
N GLY A 110 -21.92 6.26 -2.76
CA GLY A 110 -21.73 7.56 -2.11
C GLY A 110 -21.24 7.43 -0.67
N GLU A 111 -20.40 6.43 -0.40
CA GLU A 111 -19.74 6.28 0.89
C GLU A 111 -18.81 7.48 1.14
N GLU A 112 -18.58 7.84 2.40
CA GLU A 112 -17.73 8.99 2.75
C GLU A 112 -16.32 8.85 2.17
N GLU A 113 -15.78 7.63 2.23
CA GLU A 113 -14.50 7.28 1.61
C GLU A 113 -14.49 7.60 0.11
N GLU A 114 -15.54 7.17 -0.59
CA GLU A 114 -15.69 7.37 -2.03
C GLU A 114 -15.77 8.87 -2.37
N SER A 115 -16.48 9.64 -1.55
CA SER A 115 -16.61 11.09 -1.74
C SER A 115 -15.26 11.79 -1.65
N ILE A 116 -14.43 11.43 -0.66
CA ILE A 116 -13.08 11.99 -0.51
C ILE A 116 -12.15 11.49 -1.62
N MET A 117 -12.27 10.21 -2.00
CA MET A 117 -11.52 9.65 -3.12
C MET A 117 -11.78 10.44 -4.40
N TRP A 118 -13.05 10.68 -4.75
CA TRP A 118 -13.39 11.47 -5.92
C TRP A 118 -12.87 12.90 -5.83
N PHE A 119 -12.98 13.53 -4.66
CA PHE A 119 -12.39 14.85 -4.42
C PHE A 119 -10.88 14.84 -4.69
N ALA A 120 -10.15 13.83 -4.19
CA ALA A 120 -8.71 13.71 -4.42
C ALA A 120 -8.38 13.48 -5.90
N VAL A 121 -9.13 12.62 -6.60
CA VAL A 121 -8.95 12.34 -8.03
C VAL A 121 -9.15 13.60 -8.88
N THR A 122 -10.21 14.37 -8.60
CA THR A 122 -10.54 15.57 -9.40
C THR A 122 -9.61 16.74 -9.16
N HIS A 123 -8.95 16.79 -8.00
CA HIS A 123 -8.02 17.86 -7.63
C HIS A 123 -6.55 17.46 -7.79
N GLU A 124 -6.26 16.23 -8.24
CA GLU A 124 -4.91 15.81 -8.55
C GLU A 124 -4.45 16.50 -9.85
N LYS A 125 -3.40 17.31 -9.77
CA LYS A 125 -2.84 17.96 -10.94
C LYS A 125 -2.12 16.94 -11.82
N SER A 126 -2.53 16.82 -13.08
CA SER A 126 -1.71 16.14 -14.09
C SER A 126 -0.46 16.95 -14.40
N GLU A 127 0.63 16.27 -14.77
CA GLU A 127 1.84 16.94 -15.27
C GLU A 127 1.57 17.77 -16.54
N ASN A 128 0.55 17.37 -17.31
CA ASN A 128 0.07 18.09 -18.49
C ASN A 128 -1.24 18.80 -18.15
N GLU A 129 -1.22 20.14 -18.10
CA GLU A 129 -2.42 20.96 -17.88
C GLU A 129 -3.45 20.87 -19.04
N GLU A 130 -3.05 20.32 -20.19
CA GLU A 130 -3.91 20.15 -21.38
C GLU A 130 -4.80 18.91 -21.31
N ASP A 131 -4.50 17.94 -20.43
CA ASP A 131 -5.29 16.72 -20.27
C ASP A 131 -6.55 17.02 -19.46
N GLN A 132 -7.66 17.28 -20.15
CA GLN A 132 -8.91 17.72 -19.53
C GLN A 132 -9.49 16.70 -18.52
N ASP A 133 -9.19 15.41 -18.70
CA ASP A 133 -9.61 14.32 -17.81
C ASP A 133 -8.46 13.29 -17.60
N PRO A 134 -7.49 13.55 -16.72
CA PRO A 134 -6.31 12.69 -16.54
C PRO A 134 -6.65 11.25 -16.14
N TRP A 135 -7.76 11.07 -15.42
CA TRP A 135 -8.20 9.74 -14.99
C TRP A 135 -8.70 8.86 -16.14
N LEU A 136 -8.95 9.39 -17.34
CA LEU A 136 -9.26 8.57 -18.53
C LEU A 136 -8.02 7.88 -19.09
N ASN A 137 -6.82 8.40 -18.80
CA ASN A 137 -5.57 7.78 -19.19
C ASN A 137 -5.24 6.58 -18.29
N ASP A 138 -5.24 5.37 -18.86
CA ASP A 138 -5.00 4.14 -18.11
C ASP A 138 -3.62 4.10 -17.44
N ALA A 139 -2.59 4.68 -18.05
CA ALA A 139 -1.24 4.72 -17.47
C ALA A 139 -1.18 5.67 -16.26
N TRP A 140 -1.84 6.84 -16.35
CA TRP A 140 -1.98 7.75 -15.22
C TRP A 140 -2.78 7.10 -14.09
N ARG A 141 -3.92 6.48 -14.42
CA ARG A 141 -4.79 5.80 -13.45
C ARG A 141 -4.05 4.68 -12.73
N SER A 142 -3.29 3.86 -13.45
CA SER A 142 -2.47 2.79 -12.84
C SER A 142 -1.44 3.36 -11.86
N LYS A 143 -0.68 4.39 -12.28
CA LYS A 143 0.31 5.04 -11.40
C LYS A 143 -0.33 5.65 -10.16
N TRP A 144 -1.48 6.29 -10.32
CA TRP A 144 -2.23 6.85 -9.20
C TRP A 144 -2.69 5.76 -8.24
N MET A 145 -3.28 4.67 -8.74
CA MET A 145 -3.68 3.51 -7.92
C MET A 145 -2.50 2.91 -7.16
N ASP A 146 -1.36 2.69 -7.82
CA ASP A 146 -0.15 2.16 -7.19
C ASP A 146 0.33 3.06 -6.05
N ARG A 147 0.30 4.39 -6.26
CA ARG A 147 0.66 5.38 -5.23
C ARG A 147 -0.32 5.32 -4.05
N MET A 148 -1.61 5.24 -4.32
CA MET A 148 -2.63 5.15 -3.28
C MET A 148 -2.55 3.84 -2.50
N GLU A 149 -2.27 2.71 -3.17
CA GLU A 149 -2.06 1.43 -2.51
C GLU A 149 -0.85 1.46 -1.58
N ARG A 150 0.27 2.05 -2.02
CA ARG A 150 1.45 2.27 -1.16
C ARG A 150 1.09 3.09 0.07
N ARG A 151 0.34 4.17 -0.11
CA ARG A 151 -0.11 5.04 0.97
C ARG A 151 -1.02 4.30 1.96
N GLU A 152 -1.98 3.50 1.48
CA GLU A 152 -2.82 2.69 2.36
C GLU A 152 -1.99 1.66 3.14
N VAL A 153 -1.01 1.01 2.51
CA VAL A 153 -0.10 0.09 3.23
C VAL A 153 0.65 0.80 4.36
N GLN A 154 1.21 1.99 4.11
CA GLN A 154 1.88 2.79 5.14
C GLN A 154 0.92 3.18 6.28
N VAL A 155 -0.28 3.65 5.94
CA VAL A 155 -1.32 3.97 6.93
C VAL A 155 -1.69 2.74 7.75
N GLN A 156 -1.91 1.59 7.12
CA GLN A 156 -2.26 0.35 7.82
C GLN A 156 -1.15 -0.07 8.79
N ILE A 157 0.12 0.01 8.41
CA ILE A 157 1.26 -0.24 9.32
C ILE A 157 1.19 0.68 10.55
N LEU A 158 0.94 1.98 10.35
CA LEU A 158 0.79 2.93 11.45
C LEU A 158 -0.40 2.59 12.36
N LEU A 159 -1.53 2.16 11.81
CA LEU A 159 -2.71 1.76 12.59
C LEU A 159 -2.45 0.50 13.41
N TYR A 160 -1.80 -0.52 12.84
CA TYR A 160 -1.42 -1.74 13.56
C TYR A 160 -0.42 -1.44 14.68
N LEU A 161 0.61 -0.62 14.42
CA LEU A 161 1.56 -0.18 15.45
C LEU A 161 0.88 0.64 16.54
N LEU A 162 -0.02 1.57 16.18
CA LEU A 162 -0.82 2.31 17.15
C LEU A 162 -1.61 1.33 18.02
N LYS A 163 -2.33 0.39 17.42
CA LYS A 163 -3.12 -0.60 18.16
C LYS A 163 -2.27 -1.44 19.12
N LEU A 164 -1.09 -1.88 18.71
CA LEU A 164 -0.17 -2.64 19.56
C LEU A 164 0.44 -1.79 20.69
N SER A 165 0.57 -0.48 20.48
CA SER A 165 1.12 0.45 21.48
C SER A 165 0.12 0.89 22.55
N LEU A 166 -1.18 0.77 22.28
CA LEU A 166 -2.21 1.10 23.26
C LEU A 166 -2.19 0.07 24.40
N PRO A 167 -2.48 0.47 25.65
CA PRO A 167 -2.57 -0.45 26.77
C PRO A 167 -3.49 -1.62 26.42
N SER A 168 -3.00 -2.84 26.63
CA SER A 168 -3.81 -4.04 26.41
C SER A 168 -5.04 -3.95 27.29
N LEU A 169 -6.23 -4.16 26.71
CA LEU A 169 -7.42 -4.29 27.53
C LEU A 169 -7.16 -5.43 28.52
N PRO A 170 -7.48 -5.25 29.83
CA PRO A 170 -7.34 -6.32 30.80
C PRO A 170 -8.08 -7.54 30.25
N ASP A 171 -7.35 -8.66 30.10
CA ASP A 171 -7.81 -9.87 29.42
C ASP A 171 -9.27 -10.13 29.76
N ALA A 172 -10.16 -9.74 28.84
CA ALA A 172 -11.57 -10.03 28.99
C ALA A 172 -11.63 -11.56 29.11
N PRO A 173 -12.29 -12.10 30.16
CA PRO A 173 -12.20 -13.52 30.51
C PRO A 173 -12.42 -14.33 29.25
N SER A 174 -11.35 -14.96 28.74
CA SER A 174 -11.35 -15.50 27.38
C SER A 174 -12.59 -16.39 27.28
N PRO A 175 -13.51 -16.15 26.33
CA PRO A 175 -14.80 -16.82 26.31
C PRO A 175 -14.53 -18.32 26.34
N SER A 176 -14.91 -18.92 27.48
CA SER A 176 -14.52 -20.27 27.89
C SER A 176 -14.56 -21.20 26.68
N LYS A 177 -13.39 -21.72 26.29
CA LYS A 177 -13.10 -22.63 25.16
C LYS A 177 -14.34 -23.40 24.69
N LYS A 178 -15.22 -22.75 23.92
CA LYS A 178 -16.42 -23.38 23.38
C LYS A 178 -15.92 -24.18 22.20
N ARG A 179 -15.51 -25.41 22.50
CA ARG A 179 -15.01 -26.49 21.62
C ARG A 179 -15.09 -26.09 20.14
N ARG A 180 -14.09 -25.33 19.66
CA ARG A 180 -13.97 -25.00 18.24
C ARG A 180 -13.95 -26.33 17.48
N LYS A 181 -14.67 -26.38 16.36
CA LYS A 181 -14.61 -27.55 15.47
C LYS A 181 -13.13 -27.81 15.16
N ILE A 182 -12.67 -29.01 15.49
CA ILE A 182 -11.31 -29.48 15.24
C ILE A 182 -11.06 -29.33 13.73
N GLY A 183 -10.22 -28.38 13.32
CA GLY A 183 -9.79 -28.24 11.92
C GLY A 183 -9.57 -26.82 11.41
N GLU A 184 -10.15 -25.79 12.02
CA GLU A 184 -9.93 -24.40 11.55
C GLU A 184 -8.68 -23.80 12.23
N PRO A 185 -7.67 -23.32 11.47
CA PRO A 185 -6.53 -22.63 12.06
C PRO A 185 -7.00 -21.39 12.83
N PRO A 186 -6.32 -21.04 13.94
CA PRO A 186 -6.65 -19.81 14.65
C PRO A 186 -6.52 -18.60 13.70
N PRO A 187 -7.35 -17.56 13.87
CA PRO A 187 -7.18 -16.34 13.09
C PRO A 187 -5.78 -15.76 13.36
N PRO A 188 -5.11 -15.21 12.33
CA PRO A 188 -3.78 -14.61 12.49
C PRO A 188 -3.84 -13.47 13.50
N SER A 189 -2.78 -13.35 14.30
CA SER A 189 -2.61 -12.29 15.30
C SER A 189 -2.46 -10.92 14.63
N PHE A 190 -2.50 -9.84 15.42
CA PHE A 190 -2.30 -8.49 14.88
C PHE A 190 -0.84 -8.29 14.44
N GLU A 191 0.10 -8.93 15.14
CA GLU A 191 1.52 -8.99 14.82
C GLU A 191 1.76 -9.71 13.49
N ASP A 192 1.11 -10.86 13.25
CA ASP A 192 1.22 -11.59 11.98
C ASP A 192 0.68 -10.74 10.81
N ARG A 193 -0.42 -10.01 11.04
CA ARG A 193 -0.99 -9.12 10.03
C ARG A 193 -0.11 -7.91 9.75
N LEU A 194 0.49 -7.33 10.78
CA LEU A 194 1.47 -6.26 10.65
C LEU A 194 2.67 -6.75 9.85
N GLU A 195 3.24 -7.92 10.18
CA GLU A 195 4.35 -8.51 9.45
C GLU A 195 4.00 -8.72 7.96
N ALA A 196 2.77 -9.18 7.65
CA ALA A 196 2.34 -9.34 6.26
C ALA A 196 2.29 -8.02 5.46
N PHE A 197 2.13 -6.86 6.12
CA PHE A 197 2.30 -5.56 5.47
C PHE A 197 3.77 -5.17 5.31
N MET A 198 4.62 -5.50 6.28
CA MET A 198 6.07 -5.27 6.18
C MET A 198 6.69 -6.12 5.05
N ASP A 199 6.24 -7.36 4.90
CA ASP A 199 6.64 -8.25 3.81
C ASP A 199 6.22 -7.68 2.45
N LYS A 200 5.02 -7.10 2.37
CA LYS A 200 4.56 -6.45 1.14
C LYS A 200 5.42 -5.24 0.77
N LEU A 201 5.81 -4.40 1.74
CA LEU A 201 6.76 -3.31 1.51
C LEU A 201 8.10 -3.84 0.97
N SER A 202 8.64 -4.88 1.62
CA SER A 202 9.92 -5.50 1.22
C SER A 202 9.85 -6.08 -0.19
N MET A 203 8.72 -6.71 -0.54
CA MET A 203 8.47 -7.23 -1.87
C MET A 203 8.42 -6.11 -2.91
N TRP A 204 7.79 -4.97 -2.61
CA TRP A 204 7.81 -3.81 -3.51
C TRP A 204 9.20 -3.22 -3.67
N GLN A 205 10.01 -3.16 -2.60
CA GLN A 205 11.41 -2.74 -2.70
C GLN A 205 12.21 -3.65 -3.64
N LEU A 206 12.01 -4.97 -3.52
CA LEU A 206 12.64 -5.95 -4.39
C LEU A 206 12.20 -5.77 -5.85
N VAL A 207 10.89 -5.68 -6.12
CA VAL A 207 10.37 -5.48 -7.48
C VAL A 207 10.90 -4.18 -8.08
N ASN A 208 10.92 -3.09 -7.30
CA ASN A 208 11.44 -1.81 -7.75
C ASN A 208 12.94 -1.89 -8.13
N THR A 209 13.72 -2.67 -7.38
CA THR A 209 15.15 -2.92 -7.65
C THR A 209 15.34 -3.71 -8.95
N LEU A 210 14.45 -4.66 -9.24
CA LEU A 210 14.48 -5.44 -10.48
C LEU A 210 14.11 -4.59 -11.69
N ASP A 211 13.11 -3.72 -11.57
CA ASP A 211 12.61 -2.90 -12.68
C ASP A 211 13.60 -1.80 -13.09
N HIS A 212 14.26 -1.15 -12.13
CA HIS A 212 15.17 -0.01 -12.40
C HIS A 212 16.63 -0.44 -12.64
N GLY A 213 16.94 -1.71 -12.40
CA GLY A 213 18.29 -2.25 -12.40
C GLY A 213 19.17 -1.65 -11.29
N MET A 214 20.21 -2.39 -10.88
CA MET A 214 21.13 -1.93 -9.83
C MET A 214 21.94 -0.67 -10.19
N LEU A 215 21.91 -0.24 -11.46
CA LEU A 215 22.76 0.83 -11.99
C LEU A 215 22.23 2.25 -11.71
N HIS A 216 20.95 2.41 -11.36
CA HIS A 216 20.33 3.72 -11.16
C HIS A 216 20.18 4.17 -9.70
N HIS A 217 20.64 3.40 -8.72
CA HIS A 217 20.76 3.89 -7.35
C HIS A 217 21.91 4.89 -7.23
N ARG A 218 21.61 6.17 -7.48
CA ARG A 218 22.47 7.26 -7.01
C ARG A 218 22.59 7.10 -5.49
N LYS A 219 23.82 7.13 -5.00
CA LYS A 219 24.20 6.86 -3.60
C LYS A 219 23.55 7.79 -2.55
N GLU A 220 22.79 8.80 -2.95
CA GLU A 220 22.39 9.91 -2.09
C GLU A 220 20.88 10.00 -1.82
N ASP A 221 20.02 9.33 -2.58
CA ASP A 221 18.57 9.43 -2.39
C ASP A 221 18.06 8.25 -1.54
N ARG A 222 17.63 8.55 -0.29
CA ARG A 222 16.95 7.58 0.58
C ARG A 222 15.66 7.10 -0.10
N ASP A 223 15.44 5.79 -0.08
CA ASP A 223 14.18 5.22 -0.59
C ASP A 223 13.00 5.74 0.25
N TRP A 224 11.83 5.95 -0.37
CA TRP A 224 10.63 6.42 0.34
C TRP A 224 10.23 5.48 1.48
N MET A 225 10.54 4.18 1.37
CA MET A 225 10.35 3.20 2.45
C MET A 225 11.31 3.45 3.63
N GLN A 226 12.56 3.82 3.35
CA GLN A 226 13.54 4.17 4.37
C GLN A 226 13.14 5.46 5.08
N VAL A 227 12.73 6.49 4.32
CA VAL A 227 12.20 7.75 4.86
C VAL A 227 10.97 7.48 5.74
N PHE A 228 10.06 6.62 5.31
CA PHE A 228 8.90 6.24 6.13
C PHE A 228 9.32 5.54 7.43
N CYS A 229 10.29 4.63 7.40
CA CYS A 229 10.78 3.96 8.60
C CYS A 229 11.46 4.94 9.58
N GLU A 230 12.45 5.69 9.10
CA GLU A 230 13.30 6.57 9.92
C GLU A 230 12.58 7.84 10.39
N ASP A 231 11.81 8.48 9.51
CA ASP A 231 11.28 9.83 9.77
C ASP A 231 9.85 9.77 10.34
N VAL A 232 9.11 8.68 10.11
CA VAL A 232 7.70 8.55 10.54
C VAL A 232 7.50 7.49 11.62
N VAL A 233 7.97 6.26 11.39
CA VAL A 233 7.68 5.13 12.28
C VAL A 233 8.54 5.15 13.54
N GLU A 234 9.87 5.25 13.39
CA GLU A 234 10.82 5.19 14.50
C GLU A 234 10.61 6.26 15.58
N PRO A 235 10.40 7.55 15.23
CA PRO A 235 10.22 8.59 16.24
C PRO A 235 8.94 8.41 17.07
N ARG A 236 7.96 7.67 16.54
CA ARG A 236 6.67 7.43 17.20
C ARG A 236 6.63 6.16 18.01
N PHE A 237 7.26 5.10 17.53
CA PHE A 237 7.09 3.74 18.06
C PHE A 237 8.38 3.08 18.55
N GLY A 238 9.56 3.67 18.29
CA GLY A 238 10.84 3.06 18.66
C GLY A 238 10.99 2.80 20.17
N ALA A 239 10.37 3.65 21.00
CA ALA A 239 10.38 3.46 22.46
C ALA A 239 9.33 2.45 22.97
N SER A 240 8.18 2.34 22.31
CA SER A 240 7.05 1.52 22.78
C SER A 240 7.05 0.12 22.19
N LEU A 241 7.53 -0.06 20.96
CA LEU A 241 7.49 -1.31 20.19
C LEU A 241 8.85 -1.62 19.53
N PRO A 242 9.97 -1.67 20.29
CA PRO A 242 11.31 -1.79 19.72
C PRO A 242 11.48 -3.03 18.84
N ALA A 243 10.89 -4.18 19.23
CA ALA A 243 10.99 -5.42 18.48
C ALA A 243 10.32 -5.34 17.09
N GLN A 244 9.13 -4.71 17.01
CA GLN A 244 8.44 -4.51 15.73
C GLN A 244 9.17 -3.50 14.85
N ILE A 245 9.80 -2.48 15.44
CA ILE A 245 10.61 -1.52 14.70
C ILE A 245 11.89 -2.16 14.17
N GLU A 246 12.58 -2.98 14.97
CA GLU A 246 13.74 -3.74 14.53
C GLU A 246 13.40 -4.71 13.39
N LEU A 247 12.25 -5.41 13.49
CA LEU A 247 11.75 -6.26 12.41
C LEU A 247 11.50 -5.46 11.13
N LEU A 248 10.82 -4.32 11.22
CA LEU A 248 10.59 -3.44 10.07
C LEU A 248 11.90 -2.96 9.45
N ARG A 249 12.87 -2.57 10.28
CA ARG A 249 14.20 -2.15 9.81
C ARG A 249 14.91 -3.28 9.08
N SER A 250 14.94 -4.49 9.64
CA SER A 250 15.60 -5.63 8.98
C SER A 250 15.02 -5.96 7.60
N LYS A 251 13.73 -5.65 7.39
CA LYS A 251 12.98 -5.87 6.16
C LYS A 251 13.21 -4.76 5.12
N ILE A 252 13.28 -3.49 5.54
CA ILE A 252 13.45 -2.31 4.65
C ILE A 252 14.92 -1.99 4.35
N PHE A 253 15.82 -2.32 5.27
CA PHE A 253 17.26 -2.12 5.14
C PHE A 253 17.90 -3.49 4.95
N PRO A 254 17.85 -4.08 3.73
CA PRO A 254 18.52 -5.33 3.48
C PRO A 254 20.01 -5.12 3.80
N HIS A 255 20.49 -5.82 4.84
CA HIS A 255 21.92 -5.96 5.05
C HIS A 255 22.47 -6.58 3.78
N SER A 256 23.14 -5.77 2.96
CA SER A 256 23.73 -6.29 1.74
C SER A 256 24.65 -7.43 2.14
N PRO A 257 24.37 -8.68 1.72
CA PRO A 257 25.24 -9.82 2.07
C PRO A 257 26.63 -9.66 1.44
N PHE A 258 26.80 -8.70 0.53
CA PHE A 258 28.06 -8.30 -0.08
C PHE A 258 28.66 -7.04 0.52
N SER A 259 27.93 -6.32 1.38
CA SER A 259 28.51 -5.35 2.31
C SER A 259 29.02 -6.10 3.54
N ASP A 260 29.65 -7.24 3.28
CA ASP A 260 30.46 -7.96 4.25
C ASP A 260 31.40 -6.93 4.81
N SER A 261 31.25 -6.74 6.11
CA SER A 261 32.08 -5.95 6.98
C SER A 261 33.55 -6.22 6.62
N SER A 262 34.05 -5.40 5.71
CA SER A 262 35.37 -4.81 5.88
C SER A 262 35.27 -3.81 7.03
N ASP A 263 34.81 -4.30 8.19
CA ASP A 263 35.40 -3.97 9.47
C ASP A 263 36.88 -4.27 9.28
N SER A 264 37.55 -3.27 8.73
CA SER A 264 38.69 -2.61 9.32
C SER A 264 38.99 -3.14 10.72
N GLU A 265 39.42 -4.39 10.79
CA GLU A 265 40.55 -4.83 11.60
C GLU A 265 41.82 -4.11 11.11
N ASN A 266 41.76 -2.77 11.02
CA ASN A 266 42.92 -1.92 11.27
C ASN A 266 43.05 -1.74 12.79
N GLY A 267 42.91 -2.86 13.53
CA GLY A 267 43.73 -3.10 14.69
C GLY A 267 45.17 -3.06 14.23
N ARG A 268 45.71 -1.84 14.15
CA ARG A 268 47.13 -1.56 14.04
C ARG A 268 47.76 -2.27 15.23
N ALA A 269 48.22 -3.49 15.00
CA ALA A 269 49.02 -4.24 15.94
C ALA A 269 50.16 -3.32 16.37
N THR A 270 50.09 -2.84 17.61
CA THR A 270 51.26 -2.34 18.31
C THR A 270 52.27 -3.46 18.29
N SER A 271 53.36 -3.19 17.58
CA SER A 271 54.61 -3.95 17.53
C SER A 271 54.85 -4.76 18.82
N PRO A 272 55.05 -6.09 18.75
CA PRO A 272 55.57 -6.81 19.90
C PRO A 272 57.05 -6.44 20.05
N ASP A 273 57.38 -5.85 21.19
CA ASP A 273 58.77 -5.73 21.64
C ASP A 273 59.39 -7.13 21.69
N ILE A 274 60.58 -7.23 21.09
CA ILE A 274 61.42 -8.42 21.12
C ILE A 274 62.16 -8.41 22.47
N PRO A 275 62.00 -9.45 23.31
CA PRO A 275 63.10 -9.86 24.14
C PRO A 275 63.57 -11.24 23.69
N THR A 276 64.74 -11.24 23.06
CA THR A 276 65.66 -12.37 23.04
C THR A 276 65.74 -13.03 24.41
N LYS A 277 65.40 -14.32 24.51
CA LYS A 277 66.22 -15.31 25.24
C LYS A 277 65.81 -16.76 24.92
N ARG A 278 66.85 -17.48 24.52
CA ARG A 278 66.98 -18.91 24.23
C ARG A 278 66.47 -19.83 25.35
N ALA A 279 65.83 -20.91 24.88
CA ALA A 279 66.18 -22.33 25.11
C ALA A 279 65.34 -23.22 26.06
N ARG A 280 64.87 -24.31 25.41
CA ARG A 280 64.82 -25.73 25.82
C ARG A 280 63.65 -26.26 26.65
N GLY A 281 63.04 -27.31 26.10
CA GLY A 281 62.16 -28.28 26.78
C GLY A 281 60.90 -28.57 25.95
N SER A 282 60.98 -29.29 24.83
CA SER A 282 60.68 -30.74 24.73
C SER A 282 59.45 -31.20 25.53
N SER A 283 58.34 -31.50 24.84
CA SER A 283 57.80 -32.86 24.69
C SER A 283 56.26 -32.94 24.68
N ILE A 284 55.77 -33.79 23.75
CA ILE A 284 54.57 -34.64 23.81
C ILE A 284 53.21 -34.04 23.36
N LEU A 285 52.89 -34.36 22.09
CA LEU A 285 51.69 -35.04 21.60
C LEU A 285 50.40 -34.96 22.43
N GLU A 286 49.34 -34.36 21.86
CA GLU A 286 48.03 -35.02 21.87
C GLU A 286 47.17 -34.57 20.67
N VAL A 287 46.82 -35.57 19.85
CA VAL A 287 45.91 -35.50 18.72
C VAL A 287 44.50 -35.75 19.24
N LYS A 288 43.58 -34.79 19.11
CA LYS A 288 42.14 -35.09 19.14
C LYS A 288 41.40 -34.38 18.00
N LYS A 289 41.13 -35.21 17.00
CA LYS A 289 40.22 -35.05 15.88
C LYS A 289 38.79 -35.01 16.44
N ALA A 290 38.08 -33.89 16.29
CA ALA A 290 36.64 -33.82 16.52
C ALA A 290 35.94 -33.67 15.16
N THR A 291 35.51 -34.82 14.63
CA THR A 291 34.60 -34.94 13.51
C THR A 291 33.20 -34.63 14.02
N LEU A 292 32.63 -33.49 13.64
CA LEU A 292 31.20 -33.22 13.82
C LEU A 292 30.52 -33.23 12.45
N GLU A 293 29.80 -34.32 12.23
CA GLU A 293 28.75 -34.50 11.24
C GLU A 293 27.67 -33.40 11.32
N PRO A 294 27.14 -32.93 10.18
CA PRO A 294 25.79 -32.41 10.12
C PRO A 294 24.89 -33.39 9.35
N ALA A 295 24.32 -34.34 10.07
CA ALA A 295 23.20 -35.14 9.60
C ALA A 295 21.88 -34.57 10.14
N ARG A 296 21.15 -33.81 9.31
CA ARG A 296 19.67 -33.94 9.28
C ARG A 296 19.03 -33.29 8.05
N SER A 297 18.73 -34.14 7.10
CA SER A 297 17.73 -33.98 6.05
C SER A 297 16.36 -33.58 6.63
N ARG A 298 15.70 -32.60 6.00
CA ARG A 298 14.24 -32.52 5.93
C ARG A 298 13.79 -31.60 4.79
N SER A 299 14.00 -32.05 3.57
CA SER A 299 13.28 -31.56 2.39
C SER A 299 11.81 -31.95 2.54
N ARG A 300 10.90 -30.96 2.62
CA ARG A 300 9.46 -31.16 2.45
C ARG A 300 9.09 -30.73 1.03
N SER A 301 9.04 -31.70 0.15
CA SER A 301 8.46 -31.56 -1.19
C SER A 301 6.95 -31.38 -1.08
N LEU A 302 6.46 -30.22 -1.56
CA LEU A 302 5.05 -29.96 -1.85
C LEU A 302 4.73 -30.56 -3.23
N SER A 303 4.30 -31.81 -3.26
CA SER A 303 3.60 -32.39 -4.42
C SER A 303 2.12 -32.43 -4.08
N VAL A 304 1.41 -31.38 -4.50
CA VAL A 304 -0.05 -31.33 -4.54
C VAL A 304 -0.50 -32.24 -5.67
N THR A 305 -1.27 -33.26 -5.33
CA THR A 305 -1.71 -34.30 -6.27
C THR A 305 -2.93 -33.79 -7.04
N LEU A 306 -2.82 -33.70 -8.37
CA LEU A 306 -3.87 -33.35 -9.35
C LEU A 306 -5.21 -34.11 -9.21
N ALA A 307 -5.27 -35.15 -8.38
CA ALA A 307 -6.49 -35.90 -8.11
C ALA A 307 -7.44 -35.19 -7.12
N GLU A 308 -6.91 -34.38 -6.19
CA GLU A 308 -7.73 -33.68 -5.18
C GLU A 308 -8.44 -32.45 -5.76
N GLU A 309 -7.92 -31.87 -6.84
CA GLU A 309 -8.54 -30.73 -7.54
C GLU A 309 -9.81 -31.14 -8.31
N ARG A 310 -9.88 -32.39 -8.81
CA ARG A 310 -11.06 -32.91 -9.54
C ARG A 310 -12.26 -33.20 -8.65
N GLU A 311 -12.07 -33.46 -7.35
CA GLU A 311 -13.20 -33.65 -6.42
C GLU A 311 -13.85 -32.32 -6.03
N ARG A 312 -13.09 -31.21 -6.09
CA ARG A 312 -13.62 -29.88 -5.76
C ARG A 312 -14.56 -29.35 -6.85
N GLU A 313 -14.29 -29.65 -8.11
CA GLU A 313 -15.13 -29.20 -9.24
C GLU A 313 -16.46 -29.95 -9.37
N ARG A 314 -16.64 -31.12 -8.73
CA ARG A 314 -17.91 -31.86 -8.78
C ARG A 314 -18.94 -31.43 -7.74
N GLY A 315 -18.54 -30.65 -6.74
CA GLY A 315 -19.43 -30.20 -5.65
C GLY A 315 -20.36 -29.03 -6.00
N GLU A 316 -20.15 -28.34 -7.13
CA GLU A 316 -20.87 -27.09 -7.45
C GLU A 316 -22.08 -27.26 -8.40
N ARG A 317 -22.47 -28.49 -8.78
CA ARG A 317 -23.52 -28.69 -9.79
C ARG A 317 -24.88 -29.21 -9.33
N ASP A 318 -25.11 -29.55 -8.06
CA ASP A 318 -26.45 -29.97 -7.62
C ASP A 318 -27.07 -29.02 -6.61
N GLY A 319 -28.06 -28.26 -7.10
CA GLY A 319 -28.95 -27.46 -6.27
C GLY A 319 -29.91 -28.34 -5.47
N SER A 320 -30.00 -28.12 -4.17
CA SER A 320 -31.06 -28.68 -3.34
C SER A 320 -31.69 -27.62 -2.44
N VAL A 321 -32.99 -27.48 -2.64
CA VAL A 321 -33.99 -26.73 -1.86
C VAL A 321 -34.14 -27.37 -0.48
N GLY A 322 -34.17 -26.58 0.62
CA GLY A 322 -34.70 -27.08 1.91
C GLY A 322 -34.19 -26.42 3.20
N ALA A 323 -35.04 -25.55 3.77
CA ALA A 323 -35.35 -25.38 5.21
C ALA A 323 -34.28 -25.03 6.28
N ARG A 324 -34.30 -23.75 6.69
CA ARG A 324 -34.34 -23.17 8.06
C ARG A 324 -33.60 -23.88 9.23
N LYS A 325 -32.62 -23.16 9.81
CA LYS A 325 -32.54 -22.85 11.26
C LYS A 325 -31.55 -21.70 11.53
N ARG A 326 -32.00 -20.70 12.31
CA ARG A 326 -31.24 -19.53 12.80
C ARG A 326 -30.25 -19.97 13.89
N VAL A 327 -29.15 -19.22 14.07
CA VAL A 327 -28.64 -18.69 15.36
C VAL A 327 -27.31 -17.94 15.13
N LEU A 328 -27.32 -16.66 15.54
CA LEU A 328 -26.26 -15.65 15.69
C LEU A 328 -24.84 -16.00 15.23
N ASN A 329 -24.44 -15.43 14.09
CA ASN A 329 -23.06 -14.97 13.87
C ASN A 329 -23.10 -13.46 13.64
N ARG A 330 -22.36 -12.77 14.49
CA ARG A 330 -22.27 -11.33 14.66
C ARG A 330 -21.58 -10.71 13.44
N GLU A 331 -22.39 -10.00 12.68
CA GLU A 331 -22.13 -8.99 11.66
C GLU A 331 -20.70 -8.42 11.65
N VAL A 332 -19.92 -8.85 10.66
CA VAL A 332 -19.03 -7.95 9.91
C VAL A 332 -19.64 -7.90 8.52
N SER A 333 -20.10 -6.71 8.12
CA SER A 333 -20.76 -6.45 6.84
C SER A 333 -19.75 -6.54 5.69
N MET A 334 -19.32 -7.75 5.37
CA MET A 334 -18.85 -8.11 4.04
C MET A 334 -20.05 -8.65 3.26
N LYS A 335 -20.96 -7.76 2.90
CA LYS A 335 -21.96 -8.02 1.86
C LYS A 335 -21.90 -6.96 0.76
N ARG A 336 -20.70 -6.74 0.19
CA ARG A 336 -20.57 -6.58 -1.27
C ARG A 336 -20.55 -7.98 -1.91
N ALA A 337 -21.62 -8.75 -1.73
CA ALA A 337 -21.93 -9.80 -2.68
C ALA A 337 -22.65 -9.11 -3.85
N PHE A 338 -21.89 -8.41 -4.69
CA PHE A 338 -22.38 -7.91 -5.97
C PHE A 338 -22.66 -9.14 -6.84
N LYS A 339 -23.88 -9.65 -6.76
CA LYS A 339 -24.48 -10.30 -7.92
C LYS A 339 -24.86 -9.15 -8.83
N PRO A 340 -24.15 -8.89 -9.95
CA PRO A 340 -24.66 -7.98 -10.96
C PRO A 340 -26.09 -8.43 -11.26
N ARG A 341 -27.04 -7.51 -11.16
CA ARG A 341 -28.42 -7.79 -11.55
C ARG A 341 -28.33 -8.29 -13.00
N GLU A 342 -28.97 -9.42 -13.35
CA GLU A 342 -28.85 -9.99 -14.70
C GLU A 342 -29.18 -8.97 -15.80
N ARG A 343 -30.01 -7.98 -15.45
CA ARG A 343 -30.34 -6.82 -16.29
C ARG A 343 -29.12 -5.94 -16.62
N ASP A 344 -28.20 -5.75 -15.68
CA ASP A 344 -27.02 -4.90 -15.86
C ASP A 344 -25.97 -5.63 -16.70
N ARG A 345 -25.87 -6.95 -16.60
CA ARG A 345 -24.97 -7.75 -17.44
C ARG A 345 -25.37 -7.71 -18.92
N ALA A 346 -26.66 -7.80 -19.23
CA ALA A 346 -27.15 -7.68 -20.60
C ALA A 346 -26.96 -6.27 -21.18
N GLU A 347 -27.06 -5.23 -20.35
CA GLU A 347 -26.81 -3.85 -20.78
C GLU A 347 -25.32 -3.58 -21.01
N ILE A 348 -24.44 -4.12 -20.17
CA ILE A 348 -22.99 -4.06 -20.33
C ILE A 348 -22.57 -4.78 -21.61
N GLU A 349 -23.04 -6.00 -21.85
CA GLU A 349 -22.74 -6.75 -23.09
C GLU A 349 -23.25 -6.03 -24.35
N ARG A 350 -24.38 -5.31 -24.26
CA ARG A 350 -24.89 -4.48 -25.37
C ARG A 350 -23.99 -3.27 -25.63
N LYS A 351 -23.58 -2.55 -24.57
CA LYS A 351 -22.68 -1.39 -24.67
C LYS A 351 -21.30 -1.79 -25.19
N GLU A 352 -20.78 -2.95 -24.79
CA GLU A 352 -19.52 -3.48 -25.32
C GLU A 352 -19.61 -3.85 -26.80
N LYS A 353 -20.70 -4.46 -27.24
CA LYS A 353 -20.94 -4.74 -28.67
C LYS A 353 -21.06 -3.46 -29.49
N GLU A 354 -21.80 -2.47 -29.00
CA GLU A 354 -21.97 -1.18 -29.69
C GLU A 354 -20.62 -0.44 -29.81
N LYS A 355 -19.81 -0.44 -28.75
CA LYS A 355 -18.46 0.16 -28.77
C LYS A 355 -17.49 -0.60 -29.68
N ALA A 356 -17.62 -1.93 -29.78
CA ALA A 356 -16.82 -2.74 -30.71
C ALA A 356 -17.20 -2.46 -32.18
N GLU A 357 -18.50 -2.34 -32.48
CA GLU A 357 -18.99 -1.97 -33.82
C GLU A 357 -18.56 -0.54 -34.20
N GLU A 358 -18.62 0.41 -33.27
CA GLU A 358 -18.17 1.78 -33.50
C GLU A 358 -16.66 1.84 -33.80
N LYS A 359 -15.83 1.11 -33.04
CA LYS A 359 -14.39 1.01 -33.31
C LYS A 359 -14.10 0.40 -34.69
N LEU A 360 -14.87 -0.62 -35.10
CA LEU A 360 -14.70 -1.27 -36.39
C LEU A 360 -15.06 -0.30 -37.53
N ARG A 361 -16.15 0.47 -37.39
CA ARG A 361 -16.52 1.53 -38.35
C ARG A 361 -15.48 2.65 -38.42
N ALA A 362 -14.92 3.06 -37.28
CA ALA A 362 -13.88 4.09 -37.23
C ALA A 362 -12.60 3.65 -37.95
N GLU A 363 -12.18 2.38 -37.77
CA GLU A 363 -11.00 1.86 -38.46
C GLU A 363 -11.26 1.68 -39.97
N GLU A 364 -12.46 1.22 -40.37
CA GLU A 364 -12.85 1.16 -41.78
C GLU A 364 -12.82 2.55 -42.44
N ALA A 365 -13.34 3.57 -41.77
CA ALA A 365 -13.29 4.96 -42.25
C ALA A 365 -11.85 5.47 -42.37
N ARG A 366 -10.97 5.12 -41.42
CA ARG A 366 -9.55 5.50 -41.45
C ARG A 366 -8.80 4.86 -42.62
N VAL A 367 -9.06 3.58 -42.88
CA VAL A 367 -8.49 2.85 -44.03
C VAL A 367 -9.00 3.42 -45.35
N ALA A 368 -10.28 3.78 -45.44
CA ALA A 368 -10.86 4.42 -46.63
C ALA A 368 -10.20 5.78 -46.92
N ALA A 369 -10.04 6.63 -45.90
CA ALA A 369 -9.38 7.92 -46.03
C ALA A 369 -7.91 7.81 -46.43
N MET A 370 -7.20 6.78 -45.95
CA MET A 370 -5.82 6.51 -46.34
C MET A 370 -5.70 6.12 -47.83
N LYS A 371 -6.60 5.26 -48.32
CA LYS A 371 -6.66 4.89 -49.75
C LYS A 371 -7.02 6.07 -50.66
N GLU A 372 -7.85 7.00 -50.19
CA GLU A 372 -8.18 8.21 -50.95
C GLU A 372 -6.98 9.17 -51.04
N ARG A 373 -6.20 9.32 -49.95
CA ARG A 373 -4.94 10.09 -49.97
C ARG A 373 -3.89 9.47 -50.91
N GLU A 374 -3.80 8.15 -50.95
CA GLU A 374 -2.86 7.46 -51.83
C GLU A 374 -3.20 7.66 -53.32
N ARG A 375 -4.48 7.82 -53.66
CA ARG A 375 -4.94 8.14 -55.02
C ARG A 375 -4.74 9.61 -55.41
N SER A 376 -4.67 10.53 -54.44
CA SER A 376 -4.53 11.97 -54.70
C SER A 376 -3.07 12.46 -54.68
N LEU A 377 -2.13 11.65 -54.19
CA LEU A 377 -0.70 11.90 -54.34
C LEU A 377 -0.23 11.51 -55.75
N GLY A 378 -0.56 12.37 -56.72
CA GLY A 378 0.11 12.37 -58.01
C GLY A 378 1.62 12.50 -57.81
N VAL A 379 2.35 11.49 -58.30
CA VAL A 379 3.81 11.43 -58.31
C VAL A 379 4.33 12.66 -59.05
N THR A 380 4.76 13.66 -58.29
CA THR A 380 5.46 14.82 -58.83
C THR A 380 6.93 14.43 -58.96
N LEU A 381 7.33 14.11 -60.18
CA LEU A 381 8.72 13.85 -60.56
C LEU A 381 9.48 15.18 -60.43
N VAL A 382 10.17 15.40 -59.30
CA VAL A 382 11.01 16.58 -59.10
C VAL A 382 12.34 16.31 -59.79
N ASP A 383 12.58 17.03 -60.90
CA ASP A 383 13.86 17.00 -61.59
C ASP A 383 15.01 17.37 -60.64
N ALA A 384 16.07 16.58 -60.72
CA ALA A 384 17.23 16.61 -59.85
C ALA A 384 17.82 18.02 -59.72
N THR A 385 17.90 18.52 -58.49
CA THR A 385 18.59 19.76 -58.17
C THR A 385 20.11 19.56 -58.27
N PRO A 386 20.83 20.47 -58.98
CA PRO A 386 22.24 20.29 -59.26
C PRO A 386 23.11 20.48 -58.01
N VAL A 387 23.99 19.51 -57.76
CA VAL A 387 24.93 19.52 -56.62
C VAL A 387 26.05 20.54 -56.87
N LYS A 388 26.21 21.47 -55.93
CA LYS A 388 27.28 22.47 -55.90
C LYS A 388 28.64 21.79 -55.72
N SER A 389 29.54 21.92 -56.68
CA SER A 389 30.93 21.44 -56.57
C SER A 389 31.71 22.28 -55.56
N ARG A 390 32.42 21.61 -54.66
CA ARG A 390 33.19 22.20 -53.57
C ARG A 390 34.62 22.45 -54.03
N THR A 391 34.96 23.71 -54.26
CA THR A 391 36.30 24.15 -54.65
C THR A 391 37.23 24.12 -53.43
N THR A 392 38.30 23.32 -53.50
CA THR A 392 39.41 23.36 -52.56
C THR A 392 40.37 24.48 -52.95
N LYS A 393 40.74 25.32 -51.98
CA LYS A 393 41.96 26.14 -52.00
C LYS A 393 42.60 26.09 -50.64
#